data_AF-A0A7K2B258-F1
#
_entry.id   AF-A0A7K2B258-F1
#
_cell.length_a   1.000
_cell.length_b   1.000
_cell.length_c   1.000
_cell.angle_alpha   90.00
_cell.angle_beta   90.00
_cell.angle_gamma   90.00
#
_symmetry.space_group_name_H-M   'P 1'
#
loop_
_entity.id
_entity.type
_entity.pdbx_description
1 polymer ?
#
loop_
_entity_poly.entity_id
_entity_poly.type
_entity_poly.pdbx_seq_one_letter_code
_entity_poly.pdbx_strand_id
1 'polypeptide(L)'
;MGHAAGRAFVMSCLRRHQSGDWGDLGSHDAEANDLALVTGARVLSSYLIPGQVRQGAGAEPDSGPRLREVIADERLWIITEAEDTQGIRSQTTVLFPSDY
;
A
#
# COMPACT_ATOMS: atom_id res chain seq x y z
N MET A 1 5.05 5.59 21.91
CA MET A 1 3.82 4.84 21.53
C MET A 1 3.58 4.76 20.00
N GLY A 2 4.59 4.91 19.13
CA GLY A 2 4.38 4.95 17.67
C GLY A 2 4.46 3.61 16.91
N HIS A 3 5.21 2.62 17.42
CA HIS A 3 5.47 1.38 16.66
C HIS A 3 4.33 0.36 16.66
N ALA A 4 3.48 0.34 17.69
CA ALA A 4 2.39 -0.64 17.79
C ALA A 4 1.28 -0.40 16.77
N ALA A 5 0.91 0.86 16.54
CA ALA A 5 -0.10 1.25 15.56
C ALA A 5 0.35 0.93 14.11
N GLY A 6 1.62 1.21 13.78
CA GLY A 6 2.18 0.88 12.47
C GLY A 6 2.20 -0.64 12.20
N ARG A 7 2.61 -1.44 13.19
CA ARG A 7 2.56 -2.91 13.08
C ARG A 7 1.14 -3.43 12.90
N ALA A 8 0.17 -2.89 13.65
CA ALA A 8 -1.23 -3.28 13.52
C ALA A 8 -1.79 -2.94 12.13
N PHE A 9 -1.41 -1.79 11.58
CA PHE A 9 -1.78 -1.38 10.23
C PHE A 9 -1.25 -2.34 9.16
N VAL A 10 0.05 -2.65 9.18
CA VAL A 10 0.68 -3.60 8.23
C VAL A 10 0.01 -4.97 8.30
N MET A 11 -0.24 -5.48 9.51
CA MET A 11 -0.90 -6.77 9.68
C MET A 11 -2.35 -6.78 9.19
N SER A 12 -3.08 -5.66 9.31
CA SER A 12 -4.40 -5.53 8.70
C SER A 12 -4.33 -5.51 7.17
N CYS A 13 -3.36 -4.83 6.58
CA CYS A 13 -3.16 -4.82 5.13
C CYS A 13 -2.83 -6.22 4.59
N LEU A 14 -1.98 -6.98 5.28
CA LEU A 14 -1.67 -8.38 4.92
C LEU A 14 -2.90 -9.28 4.96
N ARG A 15 -3.75 -9.15 5.99
CA ARG A 15 -5.01 -9.92 6.08
C ARG A 15 -5.97 -9.58 4.95
N ARG A 16 -6.09 -8.29 4.59
CA ARG A 16 -6.93 -7.83 3.49
C ARG A 16 -6.44 -8.39 2.15
N HIS A 17 -5.13 -8.32 1.90
CA HIS A 17 -4.52 -8.90 0.70
C HIS A 17 -4.81 -10.40 0.59
N GLN A 18 -4.67 -11.14 1.70
CA GLN A 18 -4.97 -12.57 1.73
C GLN A 18 -6.46 -12.88 1.46
N SER A 19 -7.38 -11.99 1.83
CA SER A 19 -8.81 -12.18 1.59
C SER A 19 -9.28 -11.71 0.21
N GLY A 20 -8.38 -11.25 -0.67
CA GLY A 20 -8.74 -10.69 -1.98
C GLY A 20 -9.28 -9.26 -1.90
N ASP A 21 -9.11 -8.57 -0.77
CA ASP A 21 -9.36 -7.14 -0.69
C ASP A 21 -8.09 -6.43 -1.17
N TRP A 22 -8.13 -5.91 -2.40
CA TRP A 22 -6.97 -5.31 -3.05
C TRP A 22 -6.69 -3.86 -2.61
N GLY A 23 -7.50 -3.32 -1.69
CA GLY A 23 -7.36 -1.99 -1.16
C GLY A 23 -7.75 -0.91 -2.15
N ASP A 24 -6.85 0.05 -2.33
CA ASP A 24 -7.04 1.29 -3.09
C ASP A 24 -6.58 1.16 -4.56
N LEU A 25 -6.69 -0.05 -5.14
CA LEU A 25 -6.47 -0.29 -6.57
C LEU A 25 -7.67 0.16 -7.40
N GLY A 26 -7.43 0.52 -8.66
CA GLY A 26 -8.50 0.73 -9.64
C GLY A 26 -9.23 -0.57 -9.96
N SER A 27 -10.46 -0.50 -10.49
CA SER A 27 -11.25 -1.70 -10.83
C SER A 27 -10.53 -2.63 -11.80
N HIS A 28 -9.82 -2.08 -12.79
CA HIS A 28 -9.08 -2.89 -13.76
C HIS A 28 -7.95 -3.71 -13.12
N ASP A 29 -7.20 -3.11 -12.19
CA ASP A 29 -6.10 -3.79 -11.50
C ASP A 29 -6.64 -4.84 -10.51
N ALA A 30 -7.76 -4.54 -9.85
CA ALA A 30 -8.48 -5.49 -9.01
C ALA A 30 -8.95 -6.72 -9.81
N GLU A 31 -9.57 -6.51 -10.97
CA GLU A 31 -9.97 -7.59 -11.88
C GLU A 31 -8.77 -8.40 -12.39
N ALA A 32 -7.64 -7.72 -12.67
CA ALA A 32 -6.41 -8.39 -13.07
C ALA A 32 -5.86 -9.29 -11.95
N ASN A 33 -5.94 -8.86 -10.68
CA ASN A 33 -5.58 -9.71 -9.55
C ASN A 33 -6.50 -10.93 -9.44
N ASP A 34 -7.82 -10.76 -9.63
CA ASP A 34 -8.77 -11.87 -9.57
C ASP A 34 -8.46 -12.92 -10.65
N LEU A 35 -8.09 -12.47 -11.85
CA LEU A 35 -7.61 -13.37 -12.91
C LEU A 35 -6.24 -13.98 -12.57
N ALA A 36 -5.35 -13.24 -11.92
CA ALA A 36 -4.06 -13.73 -11.46
C ALA A 36 -4.18 -14.84 -10.40
N LEU A 37 -5.23 -14.81 -9.58
CA LEU A 37 -5.54 -15.91 -8.66
C LEU A 37 -5.86 -17.23 -9.39
N VAL A 38 -6.45 -17.15 -10.59
CA VAL A 38 -6.76 -18.33 -11.41
C VAL A 38 -5.57 -18.77 -12.26
N THR A 39 -4.82 -17.80 -12.80
CA THR A 39 -3.71 -18.07 -13.73
C THR A 39 -2.38 -18.34 -13.05
N GLY A 40 -2.30 -18.18 -11.73
CA GLY A 40 -1.07 -18.28 -10.96
C GLY A 40 -0.14 -17.08 -11.15
N ALA A 41 -0.60 -15.99 -11.78
CA ALA A 41 0.22 -14.79 -11.91
C ALA A 41 0.42 -14.07 -10.56
N ARG A 42 1.36 -13.13 -10.56
CA ARG A 42 1.62 -12.23 -9.44
C ARG A 42 0.38 -11.39 -9.15
N VAL A 43 0.11 -11.17 -7.87
CA VAL A 43 -0.94 -10.25 -7.39
C VAL A 43 -0.32 -9.09 -6.62
N LEU A 44 -1.01 -7.95 -6.60
CA LEU A 44 -0.59 -6.79 -5.83
C LEU A 44 -1.76 -6.14 -5.06
N SER A 45 -1.46 -5.37 -4.03
CA SER A 45 -2.44 -4.53 -3.34
C SER A 45 -1.82 -3.21 -2.96
N SER A 46 -2.66 -2.19 -2.88
CA SER A 46 -2.26 -0.85 -2.47
C SER A 46 -3.12 -0.40 -1.30
N TYR A 47 -2.51 0.16 -0.26
CA TYR A 47 -3.24 0.69 0.89
C TYR A 47 -2.74 2.08 1.23
N LEU A 48 -3.64 3.06 1.24
CA LEU A 48 -3.35 4.40 1.70
C LEU A 48 -2.97 4.39 3.18
N ILE A 49 -1.82 4.98 3.49
CA ILE A 49 -1.36 5.16 4.86
C ILE A 49 -2.11 6.37 5.43
N PRO A 50 -2.85 6.20 6.54
CA PRO A 50 -3.59 7.32 7.12
C PRO A 50 -2.64 8.43 7.60
N GLY A 51 -2.61 9.53 6.85
CA GLY A 51 -2.14 10.86 7.23
C GLY A 51 -0.80 10.94 7.97
N GLN A 52 0.32 10.85 7.26
CA GLN A 52 1.52 11.59 7.67
C GLN A 52 1.29 13.08 7.40
N VAL A 53 0.78 13.82 8.38
CA VAL A 53 0.81 15.28 8.32
C VAL A 53 2.27 15.70 8.42
N ARG A 54 2.95 15.96 7.31
CA ARG A 54 4.20 16.73 7.39
C ARG A 54 3.82 18.14 7.82
N GLN A 55 4.18 18.50 9.05
CA GLN A 55 4.31 19.91 9.37
C GLN A 55 5.37 20.46 8.42
N GLY A 56 4.96 21.31 7.49
CA GLY A 56 5.89 21.98 6.59
C GLY A 56 6.98 22.65 7.43
N ALA A 57 8.23 22.22 7.24
CA ALA A 57 9.37 22.86 7.87
C ALA A 57 9.51 24.28 7.30
N GLY A 58 9.27 25.29 8.14
CA GLY A 58 9.63 26.69 7.88
C GLY A 58 8.68 27.44 6.94
N ALA A 59 7.64 28.08 7.50
CA ALA A 59 6.91 29.13 6.81
C ALA A 59 7.64 30.47 6.99
N GLU A 60 8.08 31.09 5.89
CA GLU A 60 8.33 32.52 5.86
C GLU A 60 7.03 33.27 6.24
N PRO A 61 7.09 34.29 7.11
CA PRO A 61 5.92 34.85 7.78
C PRO A 61 4.88 35.55 6.87
N ASP A 62 5.20 35.82 5.61
CA ASP A 62 4.35 36.65 4.72
C ASP A 62 3.69 35.87 3.57
N SER A 63 3.88 34.56 3.51
CA SER A 63 3.13 33.72 2.57
C SER A 63 1.84 33.26 3.25
N GLY A 64 0.69 33.83 2.86
CA GLY A 64 -0.64 33.51 3.39
C GLY A 64 -0.98 32.01 3.48
N PRO A 65 -2.16 31.63 3.99
CA PRO A 65 -2.46 30.23 4.32
C PRO A 65 -2.24 29.32 3.11
N ARG A 66 -1.16 28.54 3.12
CA ARG A 66 -0.97 27.48 2.13
C ARG A 66 -2.09 26.49 2.38
N LEU A 67 -2.92 26.27 1.35
CA LEU A 67 -3.81 25.09 1.27
C LEU A 67 -2.99 23.91 1.78
N ARG A 68 -3.50 23.21 2.80
CA ARG A 68 -2.84 22.01 3.37
C ARG A 68 -2.45 21.14 2.19
N GLU A 69 -1.17 21.12 1.87
CA GLU A 69 -0.64 20.26 0.84
C GLU A 69 -0.71 18.86 1.43
N VAL A 70 -1.82 18.18 1.14
CA VAL A 70 -1.95 16.75 1.39
C VAL A 70 -0.81 16.14 0.61
N ILE A 71 0.24 15.76 1.33
CA ILE A 71 1.40 15.11 0.71
C ILE A 71 0.86 13.87 0.00
N ALA A 72 1.21 13.79 -1.28
CA ALA A 72 0.75 12.77 -2.22
C ALA A 72 0.71 11.40 -1.56
N ASP A 73 -0.47 10.79 -1.54
CA ASP A 73 -0.75 9.36 -1.49
C ASP A 73 0.40 8.46 -1.02
N GLU A 74 0.79 8.57 0.26
CA GLU A 74 1.70 7.60 0.85
C GLU A 74 0.99 6.24 0.90
N ARG A 75 1.48 5.28 0.13
CA ARG A 75 0.88 3.96 -0.04
C ARG A 75 1.82 2.86 0.44
N LEU A 76 1.24 1.87 1.11
CA LEU A 76 1.88 0.59 1.36
C LEU A 76 1.50 -0.37 0.23
N TRP A 77 2.51 -0.91 -0.46
CA TRP A 77 2.30 -1.93 -1.48
C TRP A 77 2.58 -3.31 -0.91
N ILE A 78 1.71 -4.26 -1.23
CA ILE A 78 1.93 -5.69 -0.94
C ILE A 78 1.91 -6.43 -2.26
N ILE A 79 2.98 -7.17 -2.55
CA ILE A 79 3.14 -7.91 -3.80
C ILE A 79 3.39 -9.37 -3.44
N THR A 80 2.60 -10.29 -3.99
CA THR A 80 2.84 -11.73 -3.85
C THR A 80 3.21 -12.29 -5.22
N GLU A 81 4.39 -12.93 -5.30
CA GLU A 81 4.96 -13.45 -6.54
C GLU A 81 4.06 -14.48 -7.23
N ALA A 82 4.30 -14.67 -8.53
CA ALA A 82 3.63 -15.70 -9.30
C ALA A 82 3.90 -17.10 -8.73
N GLU A 83 2.98 -18.01 -9.00
CA GLU A 83 3.13 -19.42 -8.71
C GLU A 83 4.27 -20.02 -9.55
N ASP A 84 5.04 -20.91 -8.94
CA ASP A 84 6.02 -21.72 -9.64
C ASP A 84 5.36 -22.92 -10.36
N THR A 85 6.17 -23.82 -10.92
CA THR A 85 5.68 -25.04 -11.59
C THR A 85 4.94 -26.00 -10.66
N GLN A 86 4.98 -25.78 -9.35
CA GLN A 86 4.26 -26.56 -8.34
C GLN A 86 2.96 -25.86 -7.87
N GLY A 87 2.62 -24.69 -8.43
CA GLY A 87 1.45 -23.92 -8.01
C GLY A 87 1.69 -23.14 -6.72
N ILE A 88 2.94 -22.93 -6.30
CA ILE A 88 3.27 -22.29 -5.02
C ILE A 88 3.75 -20.86 -5.25
N ARG A 89 3.13 -19.90 -4.56
CA ARG A 89 3.64 -18.53 -4.45
C ARG A 89 4.71 -18.49 -3.36
N SER A 90 5.94 -18.22 -3.75
CA SER A 90 7.11 -18.37 -2.86
C SER A 90 7.40 -17.16 -1.97
N GLN A 91 6.92 -15.97 -2.34
CA GLN A 91 7.28 -14.72 -1.65
C GLN A 91 6.14 -13.70 -1.64
N THR A 92 6.06 -12.95 -0.53
CA THR A 92 5.25 -11.73 -0.38
C THR A 92 6.15 -10.61 0.11
N THR A 93 6.22 -9.53 -0.65
CA THR A 93 7.01 -8.32 -0.34
C THR A 93 6.08 -7.20 0.10
N VAL A 94 6.44 -6.51 1.18
CA VAL A 94 5.75 -5.30 1.64
C VAL A 94 6.68 -4.12 1.40
N LEU A 95 6.24 -3.15 0.60
CA LEU A 95 7.00 -1.94 0.28
C LEU A 95 6.37 -0.73 0.95
N PHE A 96 7.16 0.00 1.72
CA PHE A 96 6.78 1.27 2.30
C PHE A 96 7.07 2.41 1.32
N PRO A 97 6.46 3.60 1.51
CA PRO A 97 6.77 4.78 0.69
C PRO A 97 8.25 5.17 0.67
N SER A 98 9.01 4.80 1.70
CA SER A 98 10.46 5.05 1.78
C SER A 98 11.30 4.14 0.89
N ASP A 99 10.72 3.06 0.35
CA ASP A 99 11.45 1.99 -0.31
C ASP A 99 11.48 2.14 -1.85
N TYR A 100 10.86 3.19 -2.40
CA TYR A 100 10.83 3.49 -3.85
C TYR A 100 11.08 4.95 -4.19
#